data_AF-A0A858CST8-F1
#
_entry.id   AF-A0A858CST8-F1
#
_cell.length_a   1.000
_cell.length_b   1.000
_cell.length_c   1.000
_cell.angle_alpha   90.00
_cell.angle_beta   90.00
_cell.angle_gamma   90.00
#
_symmetry.space_group_name_H-M   'P 1'
#
loop_
_entity.id
_entity.type
_entity.pdbx_description
1 polymer ?
#
loop_
_entity_poly.entity_id
_entity_poly.type
_entity_poly.pdbx_seq_one_letter_code
_entity_poly.pdbx_strand_id
1 'polypeptide(L)'
;MHLLLKTVSLVGLVITTALAAFAEQLTGQEVASLFARGQISFQAGSIWTTEAGNRYTLTHPNSSVEAGSFKIFPNGTIERHDEAKGRKTRYHFDRAADGTISAVYGNGSRYAIK
;
A
#
# COMPACT_ATOMS: atom_id res chain seq x y z
N MET A 1 -0.68 -19.59 67.25
CA MET A 1 -1.17 -20.65 66.34
C MET A 1 -2.43 -20.12 65.67
N HIS A 2 -2.48 -20.16 64.33
CA HIS A 2 -3.58 -19.79 63.39
C HIS A 2 -3.84 -18.28 63.13
N LEU A 3 -3.27 -17.71 62.06
CA LEU A 3 -3.74 -17.62 60.65
C LEU A 3 -4.81 -16.53 60.42
N LEU A 4 -4.48 -15.46 59.69
CA LEU A 4 -5.20 -15.10 58.46
C LEU A 4 -4.45 -14.00 57.67
N LEU A 5 -3.77 -14.42 56.60
CA LEU A 5 -3.30 -13.53 55.54
C LEU A 5 -4.53 -13.10 54.73
N LYS A 6 -4.83 -11.79 54.67
CA LYS A 6 -5.80 -11.24 53.72
C LYS A 6 -5.04 -10.55 52.59
N THR A 7 -4.79 -11.31 51.53
CA THR A 7 -4.38 -10.79 50.23
C THR A 7 -5.54 -9.98 49.65
N VAL A 8 -5.35 -8.68 49.42
CA VAL A 8 -6.25 -7.89 48.58
C VAL A 8 -5.57 -7.75 47.23
N SER A 9 -6.02 -8.57 46.27
CA SER A 9 -5.70 -8.39 44.85
C SER A 9 -6.42 -7.15 44.35
N LEU A 10 -5.68 -6.12 43.96
CA LEU A 10 -6.23 -5.05 43.13
C LEU A 10 -5.95 -5.42 41.67
N VAL A 11 -7.01 -5.81 40.97
CA VAL A 11 -7.05 -6.05 39.54
C VAL A 11 -6.64 -4.77 38.82
N GLY A 12 -5.47 -4.79 38.18
CA GLY A 12 -5.06 -3.73 37.26
C GLY A 12 -5.96 -3.75 36.04
N LEU A 13 -6.82 -2.73 35.89
CA LEU A 13 -7.53 -2.46 34.65
C LEU A 13 -6.49 -1.97 33.62
N VAL A 14 -5.94 -2.89 32.83
CA VAL A 14 -5.17 -2.54 31.64
C VAL A 14 -6.17 -2.04 30.59
N ILE A 15 -6.28 -0.72 30.46
CA ILE A 15 -6.97 -0.11 29.32
C ILE A 15 -6.02 -0.27 28.12
N THR A 16 -6.10 -1.38 27.40
CA THR A 16 -5.52 -1.47 26.06
C THR A 16 -6.36 -0.59 25.15
N THR A 17 -6.00 0.69 25.00
CA THR A 17 -6.46 1.47 23.86
C THR A 17 -5.81 0.84 22.63
N ALA A 18 -6.52 -0.05 21.95
CA ALA A 18 -6.14 -0.48 20.61
C ALA A 18 -6.16 0.79 19.74
N LEU A 19 -4.98 1.36 19.50
CA LEU A 19 -4.81 2.37 18.46
C LEU A 19 -5.30 1.73 17.17
N ALA A 20 -6.37 2.29 16.59
CA ALA A 20 -6.77 1.91 15.26
C ALA A 20 -5.54 2.04 14.38
N ALA A 21 -5.06 0.92 13.86
CA ALA A 21 -3.86 0.91 13.06
C ALA A 21 -4.24 1.50 11.69
N PHE A 22 -3.97 2.79 11.54
CA PHE A 22 -4.21 3.52 10.31
C PHE A 22 -3.25 3.00 9.23
N ALA A 23 -3.72 2.97 7.99
CA ALA A 23 -2.85 2.63 6.88
C ALA A 23 -1.82 3.76 6.70
N GLU A 24 -0.54 3.39 6.62
CA GLU A 24 0.58 4.34 6.48
C GLU A 24 0.96 4.47 5.02
N GLN A 25 1.08 5.70 4.52
CA GLN A 25 1.57 5.95 3.18
C GLN A 25 3.05 5.55 3.07
N LEU A 26 3.37 4.72 2.09
CA LEU A 26 4.75 4.31 1.79
C LEU A 26 5.59 5.52 1.36
N THR A 27 6.87 5.50 1.74
CA THR A 27 7.87 6.47 1.27
C THR A 27 8.25 6.24 -0.19
N GLY A 28 8.88 7.24 -0.83
CA GLY A 28 9.39 7.11 -2.19
C GLY A 28 10.37 5.94 -2.37
N GLN A 29 11.20 5.69 -1.36
CA GLN A 29 12.15 4.57 -1.39
C GLN A 29 11.43 3.22 -1.33
N GLU A 30 10.43 3.06 -0.46
CA GLU A 30 9.66 1.82 -0.37
C GLU A 30 8.86 1.55 -1.66
N VAL A 31 8.29 2.59 -2.26
CA VAL A 31 7.64 2.47 -3.57
C VAL A 31 8.65 2.10 -4.66
N ALA A 32 9.85 2.69 -4.66
CA ALA A 32 10.90 2.30 -5.60
C ALA A 32 11.29 0.81 -5.43
N SER A 33 11.46 0.34 -4.18
CA SER A 33 11.72 -1.08 -3.90
C SER A 33 10.58 -2.00 -4.33
N LEU A 34 9.33 -1.56 -4.21
CA LEU A 34 8.16 -2.29 -4.71
C LEU A 34 8.20 -2.44 -6.24
N PHE A 35 8.56 -1.39 -6.98
CA PHE A 35 8.61 -1.40 -8.44
C PHE A 35 9.85 -2.10 -9.00
N ALA A 36 10.94 -2.14 -8.23
CA ALA A 36 12.16 -2.89 -8.55
C ALA A 36 11.95 -4.41 -8.62
N ARG A 37 10.82 -4.93 -8.10
CA ARG A 37 10.41 -6.34 -8.25
C ARG A 37 10.11 -6.73 -9.71
N GLY A 38 9.99 -5.74 -10.61
CA GLY A 38 9.69 -5.95 -12.02
C GLY A 38 8.21 -6.15 -12.30
N GLN A 39 7.48 -6.89 -11.46
CA GLN A 39 6.04 -7.12 -11.63
C GLN A 39 5.26 -6.89 -10.35
N ILE A 40 4.10 -6.24 -10.45
CA ILE A 40 3.14 -6.03 -9.36
C ILE A 40 1.77 -6.54 -9.84
N SER A 41 1.22 -7.52 -9.13
CA SER A 41 -0.12 -8.05 -9.41
C SER A 41 -1.13 -7.41 -8.47
N PHE A 42 -2.20 -6.83 -9.02
CA PHE A 42 -3.30 -6.29 -8.24
C PHE A 42 -4.35 -7.37 -7.99
N GLN A 43 -5.02 -7.34 -6.83
CA GLN A 43 -6.11 -8.25 -6.52
C GLN A 43 -7.27 -8.15 -7.53
N ALA A 44 -7.47 -6.97 -8.13
CA ALA A 44 -8.42 -6.76 -9.22
C ALA A 44 -8.01 -7.40 -10.57
N GLY A 45 -6.91 -8.18 -10.59
CA GLY A 45 -6.45 -8.94 -11.76
C GLY A 45 -5.59 -8.15 -12.74
N SER A 46 -5.37 -6.86 -12.51
CA SER A 46 -4.43 -6.09 -13.34
C SER A 46 -2.98 -6.44 -12.96
N ILE A 47 -2.09 -6.46 -13.94
CA ILE A 47 -0.67 -6.74 -13.75
C ILE A 47 0.13 -5.57 -14.29
N TRP A 48 0.89 -4.94 -13.40
CA TRP A 48 1.91 -3.96 -13.77
C TRP A 48 3.23 -4.65 -14.01
N THR A 49 3.91 -4.28 -15.09
CA THR A 49 5.29 -4.66 -15.40
C THR A 49 6.14 -3.40 -15.53
N THR A 50 7.19 -3.30 -14.73
CA THR A 50 8.21 -2.26 -14.80
C THR A 50 9.24 -2.63 -15.86
N GLU A 51 9.49 -1.71 -16.77
CA GLU A 51 10.47 -1.80 -17.83
C GLU A 51 11.64 -0.84 -17.57
N ALA A 52 12.73 -0.99 -18.34
CA ALA A 52 13.88 -0.10 -18.26
C ALA A 52 13.48 1.38 -18.52
N GLY A 53 14.19 2.30 -17.85
CA GLY A 53 13.98 3.74 -18.06
C GLY A 53 12.70 4.30 -17.45
N ASN A 54 12.20 3.71 -16.35
CA ASN A 54 10.93 4.07 -15.70
C ASN A 54 9.73 3.99 -16.65
N ARG A 55 9.71 2.96 -17.49
CA ARG A 55 8.56 2.64 -18.34
C ARG A 55 7.73 1.53 -17.73
N TYR A 56 6.47 1.42 -18.17
CA TYR A 56 5.58 0.38 -17.71
C TYR A 56 4.66 -0.15 -18.80
N THR A 57 4.21 -1.37 -18.58
CA THR A 57 3.01 -1.95 -19.18
C THR A 57 2.04 -2.36 -18.07
N LEU A 58 0.76 -2.03 -18.21
CA LEU A 58 -0.31 -2.41 -17.29
C LEU A 58 -1.37 -3.20 -18.07
N THR A 59 -1.46 -4.49 -17.79
CA THR A 59 -2.42 -5.40 -18.43
C THR A 59 -3.63 -5.58 -17.52
N HIS A 60 -4.82 -5.31 -18.04
CA HIS A 60 -6.09 -5.49 -17.33
C HIS A 60 -6.71 -6.86 -17.67
N PRO A 61 -7.59 -7.41 -16.80
CA PRO A 61 -8.19 -8.73 -16.99
C PRO A 61 -9.08 -8.84 -18.24
N ASN A 62 -9.55 -7.73 -18.81
CA ASN A 62 -10.33 -7.68 -20.05
C ASN A 62 -9.46 -7.53 -21.31
N SER A 63 -8.16 -7.85 -21.23
CA SER A 63 -7.17 -7.72 -22.30
C SER A 63 -6.92 -6.28 -22.78
N SER A 64 -7.36 -5.25 -22.05
CA SER A 64 -6.91 -3.88 -22.30
C SER A 64 -5.50 -3.68 -21.72
N VAL A 65 -4.66 -2.95 -22.46
CA VAL A 65 -3.26 -2.70 -22.09
C VAL A 65 -3.04 -1.19 -22.08
N GLU A 66 -2.41 -0.69 -21.02
CA GLU A 66 -1.88 0.67 -20.94
C GLU A 66 -0.36 0.61 -20.90
N ALA A 67 0.31 1.52 -21.59
CA ALA A 67 1.76 1.61 -21.57
C ALA A 67 2.21 3.07 -21.53
N GLY A 68 3.37 3.30 -20.93
CA GLY A 68 3.98 4.62 -20.92
C GLY A 68 5.08 4.74 -19.88
N SER A 69 5.15 5.89 -19.23
CA SER A 69 6.20 6.24 -18.28
C SER A 69 5.64 6.52 -16.89
N PHE A 70 6.48 6.39 -15.88
CA PHE A 70 6.13 6.73 -14.51
C PHE A 70 7.27 7.44 -13.79
N LYS A 71 6.92 8.17 -12.74
CA LYS A 71 7.86 8.84 -11.84
C LYS A 71 7.42 8.62 -10.40
N ILE A 72 8.37 8.23 -9.56
CA ILE A 72 8.18 8.11 -8.12
C ILE A 72 8.76 9.36 -7.45
N PHE A 73 7.98 9.98 -6.58
CA PHE A 73 8.39 11.15 -5.79
C PHE A 73 8.89 10.73 -4.40
N PRO A 74 9.71 11.56 -3.71
CA PRO A 74 10.23 11.23 -2.39
C PRO A 74 9.16 10.92 -1.34
N ASN A 75 7.98 11.52 -1.47
CA ASN A 75 6.83 11.29 -0.57
C ASN A 75 6.05 10.00 -0.91
N GLY A 76 6.50 9.16 -1.85
CA GLY A 76 5.80 7.93 -2.25
C GLY A 76 4.63 8.12 -3.20
N THR A 77 4.34 9.35 -3.62
CA THR A 77 3.43 9.58 -4.74
C THR A 77 4.07 9.04 -6.02
N ILE A 78 3.26 8.44 -6.87
CA ILE A 78 3.62 8.09 -8.24
C ILE A 78 2.80 8.93 -9.21
N GLU A 79 3.46 9.48 -10.23
CA GLU A 79 2.81 10.02 -11.43
C GLU A 79 3.01 9.03 -12.56
N ARG A 80 1.90 8.52 -13.10
CA ARG A 80 1.87 7.64 -14.26
C ARG A 80 1.39 8.43 -15.47
N HIS A 81 2.06 8.28 -16.59
CA HIS A 81 1.67 8.85 -17.88
C HIS A 81 1.32 7.72 -18.85
N ASP A 82 0.03 7.58 -19.17
CA ASP A 82 -0.47 6.75 -20.25
C ASP A 82 -0.25 7.49 -21.57
N GLU A 83 0.70 7.03 -22.37
CA GLU A 83 1.15 7.72 -23.59
C GLU A 83 0.12 7.58 -24.72
N ALA A 84 -0.62 6.47 -24.77
CA ALA A 84 -1.65 6.26 -25.79
C ALA A 84 -2.83 7.22 -25.61
N LYS A 85 -3.19 7.53 -24.36
CA LYS A 85 -4.30 8.44 -24.03
C LYS A 85 -3.84 9.86 -23.68
N GLY A 86 -2.53 10.12 -23.59
CA GLY A 86 -1.98 11.38 -23.09
C GLY A 86 -2.41 11.71 -21.66
N ARG A 87 -2.75 10.71 -20.84
CA ARG A 87 -3.36 10.90 -19.53
C ARG A 87 -2.34 10.74 -18.42
N LYS A 88 -2.26 11.74 -17.54
CA LYS A 88 -1.50 11.64 -16.29
C LYS A 88 -2.40 11.26 -15.12
N THR A 89 -1.95 10.30 -14.32
CA THR A 89 -2.67 9.85 -13.11
C THR A 89 -1.71 9.87 -11.94
N ARG A 90 -2.14 10.45 -10.81
CA ARG A 90 -1.37 10.46 -9.55
C ARG A 90 -2.07 9.61 -8.49
N TYR A 91 -1.28 8.82 -7.79
CA TYR A 91 -1.72 7.98 -6.67
C TYR A 91 -0.55 7.74 -5.73
N HIS A 92 -0.79 7.14 -4.58
CA HIS A 92 0.24 6.68 -3.64
C HIS A 92 -0.05 5.23 -3.24
N PHE A 93 0.81 4.66 -2.40
CA PHE A 93 0.58 3.36 -1.80
C PHE A 93 0.49 3.48 -0.30
N ASP A 94 -0.48 2.80 0.30
CA ASP A 94 -0.56 2.65 1.74
C ASP A 94 -0.24 1.22 2.14
N ARG A 95 0.37 1.04 3.31
CA ARG A 95 0.50 -0.23 4.02
C ARG A 95 -0.47 -0.25 5.19
N ALA A 96 -1.41 -1.19 5.17
CA ALA A 96 -2.30 -1.46 6.30
C ALA A 96 -1.56 -2.19 7.43
N ALA A 97 -2.21 -2.26 8.59
CA ALA A 97 -1.69 -2.88 9.81
C ALA A 97 -1.31 -4.36 9.63
N ASP A 98 -2.03 -5.07 8.77
CA ASP A 98 -1.82 -6.46 8.42
C ASP A 98 -0.71 -6.66 7.37
N GLY A 99 -0.05 -5.57 6.95
CA GLY A 99 0.98 -5.56 5.93
C GLY A 99 0.46 -5.44 4.49
N THR A 100 -0.87 -5.44 4.27
CA THR A 100 -1.45 -5.31 2.94
C THR A 100 -1.08 -3.97 2.33
N ILE A 101 -0.48 -3.98 1.14
CA ILE A 101 -0.14 -2.77 0.39
C ILE A 101 -1.24 -2.50 -0.64
N SER A 102 -1.72 -1.26 -0.73
CA SER A 102 -2.76 -0.85 -1.68
C SER A 102 -2.39 0.42 -2.42
N ALA A 103 -2.64 0.47 -3.73
CA ALA A 103 -2.63 1.72 -4.48
C ALA A 103 -3.88 2.54 -4.15
N VAL A 104 -3.70 3.84 -3.90
CA VAL A 104 -4.75 4.76 -3.43
C VAL A 104 -4.83 5.96 -4.36
N TYR A 105 -5.95 6.09 -5.05
CA TYR A 105 -6.20 7.13 -6.04
C TYR A 105 -6.90 8.34 -5.43
N GLY A 106 -6.77 9.51 -6.06
CA GLY A 106 -7.36 10.76 -5.55
C GLY A 106 -8.89 10.77 -5.42
N ASN A 107 -9.58 9.83 -6.07
CA ASN A 107 -11.02 9.61 -5.93
C ASN A 107 -11.40 8.67 -4.76
N GLY A 108 -10.42 8.25 -3.94
CA GLY A 108 -10.62 7.32 -2.83
C GLY A 108 -10.63 5.84 -3.23
N SER A 109 -10.55 5.50 -4.53
CA SER A 109 -10.45 4.10 -4.95
C SER A 109 -9.15 3.47 -4.44
N ARG A 110 -9.26 2.23 -3.94
CA ARG A 110 -8.13 1.46 -3.40
C ARG A 110 -8.03 0.11 -4.07
N TYR A 111 -6.81 -0.28 -4.45
CA TYR A 111 -6.53 -1.55 -5.09
C TYR A 111 -5.36 -2.23 -4.41
N ALA A 112 -5.65 -3.31 -3.69
CA ALA A 112 -4.63 -4.10 -3.00
C ALA A 112 -3.72 -4.85 -3.97
N ILE A 113 -2.47 -5.02 -3.57
CA ILE A 113 -1.46 -5.83 -4.25
C ILE A 113 -1.54 -7.27 -3.72
N LYS A 114 -1.26 -8.25 -4.59
CA LYS A 114 -1.19 -9.68 -4.27
C LYS A 114 0.24 -10.10 -3.92
#